data_AF-W7V1V8-F1
#
_entry.id   AF-W7V1V8-F1
#
_cell.length_a   1.000
_cell.length_b   1.000
_cell.length_c   1.000
_cell.angle_alpha   90.00
_cell.angle_beta   90.00
_cell.angle_gamma   90.00
#
_symmetry.space_group_name_H-M   'P 1'
#
loop_
_entity.id
_entity.type
_entity.pdbx_description
1 polymer ?
#
loop_
_entity_poly.entity_id
_entity_poly.type
_entity_poly.pdbx_seq_one_letter_code
_entity_poly.pdbx_strand_id
1 'polypeptide(L)'
;MVFIDDLLKKNEVTGEDIGKLIISNDICMFKKQIGEEGFEDYTPLSQEELDSLTENIDSYEEADDLECYVQLQNFVKYAQAMSYAYNQQAQNGFCRLLMYMTQAQQVEHARRMIELLPMIMTETQFKEMRAPGELARLRGVAIVANNFPCRPKCLDVNDHFIEPEIDCFQEMMSLEHAETMQDKLSYFRNDLMLGGLRYQNAYNKLFELIADRIDIPEFTVFCTDTQELISQLKDLNRQREAMENEIAGEGEEYENKKRILSLIFRPIDLDELTISEEKIEIVRSELFDLSVFRTSMNELIKILLSDRRE
;
A
#
# COMPACT_ATOMS: atom_id res chain seq x y z
N MET A 1 -13.41 -17.86 -22.05
CA MET A 1 -12.14 -18.12 -22.78
C MET A 1 -12.35 -18.83 -24.11
N VAL A 2 -11.52 -18.53 -25.11
CA VAL A 2 -11.53 -19.15 -26.46
C VAL A 2 -10.31 -20.06 -26.60
N PHE A 3 -10.49 -21.30 -27.07
CA PHE A 3 -9.39 -22.23 -27.35
C PHE A 3 -9.26 -22.50 -28.85
N ILE A 4 -8.07 -22.90 -29.28
CA ILE A 4 -7.80 -23.22 -30.69
C ILE A 4 -8.73 -24.31 -31.23
N ASP A 5 -9.02 -25.33 -30.42
CA ASP A 5 -9.96 -26.42 -30.75
C ASP A 5 -11.39 -25.92 -31.02
N ASP A 6 -11.76 -24.74 -30.52
CA ASP A 6 -13.08 -24.14 -30.76
C ASP A 6 -13.09 -23.41 -32.11
N LEU A 7 -11.98 -22.76 -32.48
CA LEU A 7 -11.85 -22.07 -33.76
C LEU A 7 -11.66 -23.03 -34.93
N LEU A 8 -10.91 -24.13 -34.74
CA LEU A 8 -10.72 -25.16 -35.76
C LEU A 8 -12.03 -25.88 -36.17
N LYS A 9 -13.09 -25.76 -35.35
CA LYS A 9 -14.43 -26.32 -35.63
C LYS A 9 -15.35 -25.33 -36.34
N LYS A 10 -15.00 -24.04 -36.41
CA LYS A 10 -15.79 -23.01 -37.10
C LYS A 10 -15.51 -23.06 -38.60
N ASN A 11 -16.55 -22.79 -39.39
CA ASN A 11 -16.42 -22.71 -40.86
C ASN A 11 -15.83 -21.37 -41.33
N GLU A 12 -16.01 -20.31 -40.55
CA GLU A 12 -15.46 -18.97 -40.79
C GLU A 12 -14.86 -18.48 -39.47
N VAL A 13 -13.63 -17.97 -39.52
CA VAL A 13 -12.87 -17.46 -38.38
C VAL A 13 -12.54 -16.00 -38.68
N THR A 14 -12.95 -15.10 -37.79
CA THR A 14 -12.73 -13.65 -37.97
C THR A 14 -11.41 -13.20 -37.32
N GLY A 15 -10.94 -12.00 -37.68
CA GLY A 15 -9.79 -11.38 -37.00
C GLY A 15 -9.99 -11.18 -35.50
N GLU A 16 -11.21 -10.83 -35.07
CA GLU A 16 -11.58 -10.75 -33.65
C GLU A 16 -11.50 -12.12 -32.95
N ASP A 17 -11.95 -13.20 -33.59
CA ASP A 17 -11.86 -14.56 -33.04
C ASP A 17 -10.39 -14.95 -32.77
N ILE A 18 -9.50 -14.68 -33.72
CA ILE A 18 -8.05 -14.94 -33.59
C ILE A 18 -7.45 -14.03 -32.51
N GLY A 19 -7.82 -12.75 -32.48
CA GLY A 19 -7.38 -11.81 -31.46
C GLY A 19 -7.75 -12.26 -30.04
N LYS A 20 -8.99 -12.73 -29.84
CA LYS A 20 -9.44 -13.29 -28.55
C LYS A 20 -8.73 -14.59 -28.18
N LEU A 21 -8.37 -15.42 -29.16
CA LEU A 21 -7.53 -16.61 -28.93
C LEU A 21 -6.14 -16.21 -28.42
N ILE A 22 -5.50 -15.20 -29.02
CA ILE A 22 -4.18 -14.69 -28.57
C ILE A 22 -4.25 -14.22 -27.12
N ILE A 23 -5.27 -13.44 -26.77
CA ILE A 23 -5.48 -12.98 -25.40
C ILE A 23 -5.75 -14.15 -24.44
N SER A 24 -6.57 -15.12 -24.85
CA SER A 24 -6.86 -16.32 -24.06
C SER A 24 -5.60 -17.16 -23.80
N ASN A 25 -4.71 -17.28 -24.79
CA ASN A 25 -3.42 -17.94 -24.63
C ASN A 25 -2.54 -17.22 -23.61
N ASP A 26 -2.47 -15.88 -23.64
CA ASP A 26 -1.71 -15.11 -22.66
C ASP A 26 -2.27 -15.25 -21.24
N ILE A 27 -3.60 -15.31 -21.08
CA ILE A 27 -4.26 -15.60 -19.81
C ILE A 27 -3.81 -16.97 -19.29
N CYS A 28 -3.93 -18.04 -20.09
CA CYS A 28 -3.52 -19.39 -19.69
C CYS A 28 -2.03 -19.46 -19.32
N MET A 29 -1.17 -18.79 -20.10
CA MET A 29 0.27 -18.70 -19.83
C MET A 29 0.55 -17.99 -18.52
N PHE A 30 -0.16 -16.90 -18.22
CA PHE A 30 -0.02 -16.19 -16.97
C PHE A 30 -0.50 -17.04 -15.78
N LYS A 31 -1.65 -17.71 -15.91
CA LYS A 31 -2.17 -18.66 -14.91
C LYS A 31 -1.17 -19.76 -14.58
N LYS A 32 -0.56 -20.35 -15.62
CA LYS A 32 0.53 -21.32 -15.46
C LYS A 32 1.72 -20.73 -14.72
N GLN A 33 2.12 -19.49 -15.05
CA GLN A 33 3.25 -18.81 -14.41
C GLN A 33 3.02 -18.55 -12.92
N ILE A 34 1.80 -18.17 -12.52
CA ILE A 34 1.44 -17.95 -11.11
C ILE A 34 1.11 -19.24 -10.36
N GLY A 35 1.09 -20.39 -11.04
CA GLY A 35 0.80 -21.69 -10.45
C GLY A 35 -0.68 -21.89 -10.10
N GLU A 36 -1.60 -21.32 -10.88
CA GLU A 36 -3.03 -21.56 -10.72
C GLU A 36 -3.35 -23.03 -11.04
N GLU A 37 -4.11 -23.70 -10.15
CA GLU A 37 -4.48 -25.10 -10.29
C GLU A 37 -5.22 -25.36 -11.62
N GLY A 38 -4.82 -26.40 -12.34
CA GLY A 38 -5.43 -26.81 -13.61
C GLY A 38 -4.77 -26.25 -14.87
N PHE A 39 -3.70 -25.46 -14.74
CA PHE A 39 -2.94 -24.89 -15.86
C PHE A 39 -1.49 -25.38 -15.97
N GLU A 40 -1.08 -26.33 -15.12
CA GLU A 40 0.29 -26.83 -15.03
C GLU A 40 0.79 -27.42 -16.36
N ASP A 41 -0.07 -28.21 -17.00
CA ASP A 41 0.20 -28.90 -18.27
C ASP A 41 -0.25 -28.08 -19.50
N TYR A 42 -0.66 -26.82 -19.32
CA TYR A 42 -1.08 -25.99 -20.45
C TYR A 42 0.06 -25.83 -21.45
N THR A 43 -0.25 -26.08 -22.73
CA THR A 43 0.66 -25.93 -23.86
C THR A 43 0.32 -24.62 -24.58
N PRO A 44 1.23 -23.63 -24.59
CA PRO A 44 1.00 -22.40 -25.34
C PRO A 44 0.85 -22.65 -26.84
N LEU A 45 0.03 -21.80 -27.43
CA LEU A 45 -0.18 -21.71 -28.87
C LEU A 45 1.15 -21.48 -29.60
N SER A 46 1.42 -22.30 -30.61
CA SER A 46 2.62 -22.19 -31.45
C SER A 46 2.45 -21.13 -32.54
N GLN A 47 3.57 -20.65 -33.08
CA GLN A 47 3.54 -19.71 -34.20
C GLN A 47 2.94 -20.35 -35.46
N GLU A 48 3.23 -21.63 -35.73
CA GLU A 48 2.70 -22.35 -36.89
C GLU A 48 1.17 -22.46 -36.84
N GLU A 49 0.61 -22.69 -35.64
CA GLU A 49 -0.85 -22.71 -35.43
C GLU A 49 -1.47 -21.33 -35.68
N LEU A 50 -0.85 -20.26 -35.18
CA LEU A 50 -1.31 -18.89 -35.45
C LEU A 50 -1.25 -18.53 -36.93
N ASP A 51 -0.12 -18.82 -37.59
CA ASP A 51 0.07 -18.53 -39.01
C ASP A 51 -1.04 -19.21 -39.83
N SER A 52 -1.33 -20.49 -39.55
CA SER A 52 -2.39 -21.25 -40.24
C SER A 52 -3.80 -20.67 -40.06
N LEU A 53 -4.08 -20.05 -38.92
CA LEU A 53 -5.38 -19.39 -38.68
C LEU A 53 -5.45 -18.05 -39.42
N THR A 54 -4.35 -17.28 -39.41
CA THR A 54 -4.27 -15.96 -40.07
C THR A 54 -4.31 -16.03 -41.60
N GLU A 55 -3.91 -17.15 -42.21
CA GLU A 55 -4.05 -17.38 -43.65
C GLU A 55 -5.50 -17.28 -44.16
N ASN A 56 -6.49 -17.43 -43.28
CA ASN A 56 -7.91 -17.37 -43.63
C ASN A 56 -8.52 -15.96 -43.50
N ILE A 57 -7.72 -14.94 -43.15
CA ILE A 57 -8.18 -13.55 -43.08
C ILE A 57 -8.14 -12.95 -44.49
N ASP A 58 -9.31 -12.79 -45.08
CA ASP A 58 -9.46 -12.35 -46.47
C ASP A 58 -9.85 -10.87 -46.63
N SER A 59 -10.11 -10.16 -45.51
CA SER A 59 -10.55 -8.77 -45.52
C SER A 59 -9.63 -7.82 -44.75
N TYR A 60 -9.58 -6.56 -45.19
CA TYR A 60 -8.83 -5.51 -44.50
C TYR A 60 -9.42 -5.21 -43.11
N GLU A 61 -10.74 -5.29 -42.97
CA GLU A 61 -11.45 -5.02 -41.70
C GLU A 61 -11.06 -6.06 -40.64
N GLU A 62 -11.08 -7.36 -40.97
CA GLU A 62 -10.65 -8.41 -40.06
C GLU A 62 -9.16 -8.32 -39.71
N ALA A 63 -8.31 -7.93 -40.67
CA ALA A 63 -6.89 -7.71 -40.41
C ALA A 63 -6.67 -6.52 -39.44
N ASP A 64 -7.44 -5.44 -39.58
CA ASP A 64 -7.36 -4.28 -38.67
C ASP A 64 -7.88 -4.64 -37.26
N ASP A 65 -8.94 -5.44 -37.16
CA ASP A 65 -9.45 -5.94 -35.88
C ASP A 65 -8.40 -6.81 -35.17
N LEU A 66 -7.79 -7.76 -35.88
CA LEU A 66 -6.71 -8.59 -35.33
C LEU A 66 -5.54 -7.73 -34.82
N GLU A 67 -5.11 -6.75 -35.60
CA GLU A 67 -4.02 -5.83 -35.22
C GLU A 67 -4.36 -5.09 -33.93
N CYS A 68 -5.62 -4.67 -33.72
CA CYS A 68 -6.04 -4.03 -32.47
C CYS A 68 -5.85 -4.96 -31.26
N TYR A 69 -6.14 -6.26 -31.39
CA TYR A 69 -5.88 -7.24 -30.33
C TYR A 69 -4.39 -7.51 -30.10
N VAL A 70 -3.58 -7.51 -31.15
CA VAL A 70 -2.11 -7.62 -31.01
C VAL A 70 -1.55 -6.41 -30.23
N GLN A 71 -2.06 -5.20 -30.50
CA GLN A 71 -1.70 -4.01 -29.74
C GLN A 71 -2.17 -4.08 -28.28
N LEU A 72 -3.38 -4.60 -28.05
CA LEU A 72 -3.85 -4.88 -26.68
C LEU A 72 -2.92 -5.85 -25.95
N GLN A 73 -2.50 -6.94 -26.59
CA GLN A 73 -1.56 -7.91 -26.01
C GLN A 73 -0.24 -7.24 -25.58
N ASN A 74 0.32 -6.38 -26.45
CA ASN A 74 1.54 -5.64 -26.13
C ASN A 74 1.33 -4.65 -24.97
N PHE A 75 0.19 -3.97 -24.96
CA PHE A 75 -0.18 -3.09 -23.85
C PHE A 75 -0.27 -3.84 -22.52
N VAL A 76 -0.91 -5.01 -22.48
CA VAL A 76 -1.08 -5.80 -21.24
C VAL A 76 0.26 -6.12 -20.58
N LYS A 77 1.25 -6.57 -21.36
CA LYS A 77 2.60 -6.90 -20.85
C LYS A 77 3.26 -5.70 -20.17
N TYR A 78 3.15 -4.52 -20.80
CA TYR A 78 3.65 -3.27 -20.24
C TYR A 78 2.84 -2.83 -19.01
N ALA A 79 1.51 -2.80 -19.12
CA ALA A 79 0.60 -2.34 -18.10
C ALA A 79 0.69 -3.18 -16.82
N GLN A 80 0.85 -4.49 -16.95
CA GLN A 80 1.05 -5.39 -15.82
C GLN A 80 2.36 -5.08 -15.09
N ALA A 81 3.47 -4.90 -15.82
CA ALA A 81 4.75 -4.54 -15.21
C ALA A 81 4.67 -3.19 -14.47
N MET A 82 3.98 -2.21 -15.05
CA MET A 82 3.72 -0.92 -14.41
C MET A 82 2.84 -1.06 -13.15
N SER A 83 1.75 -1.81 -13.23
CA SER A 83 0.87 -2.07 -12.09
C SER A 83 1.64 -2.69 -10.91
N TYR A 84 2.48 -3.69 -11.17
CA TYR A 84 3.36 -4.27 -10.15
C TYR A 84 4.36 -3.27 -9.58
N ALA A 85 4.96 -2.41 -10.42
CA ALA A 85 5.89 -1.38 -9.96
C ALA A 85 5.20 -0.36 -9.03
N TYR A 86 3.97 0.06 -9.37
CA TYR A 86 3.18 0.97 -8.54
C TYR A 86 2.73 0.32 -7.23
N ASN A 87 2.37 -0.97 -7.24
CA ASN A 87 2.10 -1.71 -6.00
C ASN A 87 3.33 -1.76 -5.08
N GLN A 88 4.52 -2.05 -5.64
CA GLN A 88 5.77 -2.04 -4.87
C GLN A 88 6.09 -0.63 -4.34
N GLN A 89 5.88 0.40 -5.14
CA GLN A 89 6.02 1.80 -4.71
C GLN A 89 5.08 2.09 -3.53
N ALA A 90 3.83 1.62 -3.61
CA ALA A 90 2.85 1.83 -2.56
C ALA A 90 3.25 1.14 -1.25
N GLN A 91 3.65 -0.14 -1.33
CA GLN A 91 4.18 -0.93 -0.22
C GLN A 91 5.40 -0.27 0.44
N ASN A 92 6.32 0.27 -0.38
CA ASN A 92 7.48 0.99 0.14
C ASN A 92 7.09 2.26 0.91
N GLY A 93 6.14 3.04 0.39
CA GLY A 93 5.60 4.21 1.08
C GLY A 93 4.96 3.84 2.42
N PHE A 94 4.10 2.81 2.39
CA PHE A 94 3.44 2.27 3.58
C PHE A 94 4.44 1.81 4.66
N CYS A 95 5.40 0.95 4.30
CA CYS A 95 6.41 0.44 5.24
C CYS A 95 7.21 1.56 5.90
N ARG A 96 7.54 2.63 5.15
CA ARG A 96 8.25 3.79 5.70
C ARG A 96 7.38 4.56 6.69
N LEU A 97 6.12 4.83 6.36
CA LEU A 97 5.19 5.51 7.27
C LEU A 97 4.97 4.70 8.56
N LEU A 98 4.71 3.40 8.42
CA LEU A 98 4.51 2.51 9.55
C LEU A 98 5.73 2.49 10.48
N MET A 99 6.94 2.46 9.92
CA MET A 99 8.18 2.51 10.69
C MET A 99 8.26 3.77 11.56
N TYR A 100 8.07 4.95 10.96
CA TYR A 100 8.14 6.23 11.70
C TYR A 100 7.03 6.36 12.74
N MET A 101 5.81 5.92 12.42
CA MET A 101 4.70 5.97 13.36
C MET A 101 4.92 5.03 14.54
N THR A 102 5.41 3.81 14.29
CA THR A 102 5.71 2.81 15.34
C THR A 102 6.85 3.28 16.23
N GLN A 103 7.88 3.89 15.65
CA GLN A 103 8.99 4.51 16.40
C GLN A 103 8.49 5.61 17.33
N ALA A 104 7.67 6.53 16.83
CA ALA A 104 7.08 7.59 17.64
C ALA A 104 6.17 7.05 18.73
N GLN A 105 5.36 6.02 18.43
CA GLN A 105 4.52 5.36 19.42
C GLN A 105 5.35 4.71 20.54
N GLN A 106 6.46 4.06 20.22
CA GLN A 106 7.35 3.46 21.23
C GLN A 106 7.93 4.51 22.17
N VAL A 107 8.31 5.68 21.64
CA VAL A 107 8.83 6.78 22.45
C VAL A 107 7.74 7.34 23.37
N GLU A 108 6.53 7.59 22.84
CA GLU A 108 5.41 8.07 23.66
C GLU A 108 5.00 7.06 24.73
N HIS A 109 4.96 5.77 24.40
CA HIS A 109 4.72 4.70 25.37
C HIS A 109 5.78 4.70 26.47
N ALA A 110 7.06 4.82 26.12
CA ALA A 110 8.15 4.87 27.09
C ALA A 110 8.06 6.12 27.99
N ARG A 111 7.81 7.31 27.43
CA ARG A 111 7.59 8.56 28.18
C ARG A 111 6.44 8.41 29.16
N ARG A 112 5.32 7.87 28.71
CA ARG A 112 4.15 7.63 29.55
C ARG A 112 4.44 6.64 30.67
N MET A 113 5.17 5.56 30.39
CA MET A 113 5.59 4.64 31.45
C MET A 113 6.44 5.35 32.50
N ILE A 114 7.41 6.20 32.08
CA ILE A 114 8.26 6.99 32.98
C ILE A 114 7.40 7.93 33.83
N GLU A 115 6.45 8.65 33.22
CA GLU A 115 5.52 9.54 33.94
C GLU A 115 4.67 8.79 34.98
N LEU A 116 4.29 7.56 34.70
CA LEU A 116 3.49 6.73 35.60
C LEU A 116 4.29 6.04 36.70
N LEU A 117 5.63 6.11 36.68
CA LEU A 117 6.44 5.53 37.74
C LEU A 117 6.16 6.22 39.09
N PRO A 118 6.15 5.47 40.20
CA PRO A 118 6.25 6.06 41.52
C PRO A 118 7.59 6.80 41.62
N MET A 119 7.73 7.67 42.61
CA MET A 119 9.02 8.27 42.91
C MET A 119 9.95 7.17 43.44
N ILE A 120 10.97 6.78 42.67
CA ILE A 120 11.92 5.73 43.03
C ILE A 120 13.17 6.40 43.61
N MET A 121 13.62 5.92 44.77
CA MET A 121 14.81 6.45 45.44
C MET A 121 15.48 5.38 46.33
N THR A 122 16.72 5.62 46.76
CA THR A 122 17.38 4.78 47.76
C THR A 122 16.95 5.13 49.18
N GLU A 123 17.21 4.25 50.14
CA GLU A 123 16.90 4.51 51.55
C GLU A 123 17.63 5.78 52.07
N THR A 124 18.83 6.04 51.57
CA THR A 124 19.61 7.26 51.87
C THR A 124 18.87 8.50 51.37
N GLN A 125 18.48 8.51 50.09
CA GLN A 125 17.72 9.62 49.48
C GLN A 125 16.40 9.87 50.21
N PHE A 126 15.69 8.80 50.60
CA PHE A 126 14.42 8.91 51.33
C PHE A 126 14.59 9.57 52.71
N LYS A 127 15.65 9.23 53.45
CA LYS A 127 15.95 9.83 54.77
C LYS A 127 16.36 11.30 54.66
N GLU A 128 16.96 11.69 53.55
CA GLU A 128 17.40 13.05 53.26
C GLU A 128 16.29 13.93 52.67
N MET A 129 15.23 13.30 52.15
CA MET A 129 14.12 14.02 51.51
C MET A 129 13.28 14.80 52.54
N ARG A 130 12.95 16.05 52.22
CA ARG A 130 11.85 16.76 52.88
C ARG A 130 10.51 16.18 52.44
N ALA A 131 9.42 16.53 53.13
CA ALA A 131 8.07 16.03 52.84
C ALA A 131 7.78 16.01 51.32
N PRO A 132 7.39 14.86 50.74
CA PRO A 132 7.27 14.72 49.30
C PRO A 132 6.24 15.68 48.71
N GLY A 133 6.51 16.15 47.49
CA GLY A 133 5.60 16.99 46.72
C GLY A 133 4.25 16.32 46.46
N GLU A 134 3.27 17.10 46.01
CA GLU A 134 1.89 16.64 45.77
C GLU A 134 1.81 15.47 44.76
N LEU A 135 2.58 15.54 43.68
CA LEU A 135 2.66 14.47 42.66
C LEU A 135 3.24 13.15 43.20
N ALA A 136 4.27 13.22 44.05
CA ALA A 136 4.86 12.05 44.69
C ALA A 136 3.89 11.38 45.69
N ARG A 137 2.98 12.15 46.30
CA ARG A 137 1.92 11.60 47.14
C ARG A 137 0.83 10.90 46.33
N LEU A 138 0.56 11.36 45.11
CA LEU A 138 -0.42 10.74 44.21
C LEU A 138 0.10 9.44 43.58
N ARG A 139 1.39 9.40 43.17
CA ARG A 139 2.00 8.25 42.49
C ARG A 139 2.65 7.23 43.42
N GLY A 140 2.88 7.61 44.69
CA GLY A 140 3.55 6.78 45.69
C GLY A 140 5.08 6.86 45.61
N VAL A 141 5.74 6.32 46.64
CA VAL A 141 7.20 6.25 46.76
C VAL A 141 7.64 4.80 46.80
N ALA A 142 8.64 4.46 45.99
CA ALA A 142 9.27 3.14 45.97
C ALA A 142 10.74 3.27 46.43
N ILE A 143 11.16 2.38 47.34
CA ILE A 143 12.53 2.37 47.85
C ILE A 143 13.30 1.19 47.24
N VAL A 144 14.45 1.47 46.64
CA VAL A 144 15.36 0.44 46.10
C VAL A 144 15.86 -0.43 47.25
N ALA A 145 15.73 -1.76 47.11
CA ALA A 145 16.19 -2.69 48.13
C ALA A 145 17.71 -2.67 48.29
N ASN A 146 18.21 -2.81 49.52
CA ASN A 146 19.65 -2.69 49.81
C ASN A 146 20.39 -4.04 49.82
N ASN A 147 19.72 -5.14 49.48
CA ASN A 147 20.20 -6.51 49.64
C ASN A 147 20.56 -7.19 48.30
N PHE A 148 21.19 -6.47 47.38
CA PHE A 148 21.64 -7.03 46.11
C PHE A 148 23.04 -7.64 46.22
N PRO A 149 23.29 -8.82 45.59
CA PRO A 149 24.62 -9.46 45.59
C PRO A 149 25.68 -8.65 44.82
N CYS A 150 25.26 -7.73 43.97
CA CYS A 150 26.10 -6.77 43.25
C CYS A 150 25.38 -5.42 43.14
N ARG A 151 26.14 -4.35 42.96
CA ARG A 151 25.60 -2.98 42.86
C ARG A 151 24.64 -2.86 41.65
N PRO A 152 23.38 -2.42 41.84
CA PRO A 152 22.46 -2.20 40.74
C PRO A 152 22.97 -1.13 39.76
N LYS A 153 22.72 -1.32 38.46
CA LYS A 153 23.08 -0.35 37.40
C LYS A 153 22.26 0.94 37.44
N CYS A 154 21.10 0.91 38.11
CA CYS A 154 20.22 2.06 38.27
C CYS A 154 20.67 3.03 39.39
N LEU A 155 21.91 2.91 39.88
CA LEU A 155 22.47 3.78 40.91
C LEU A 155 23.66 4.58 40.37
N ASP A 156 23.69 5.89 40.66
CA ASP A 156 24.80 6.80 40.32
C ASP A 156 26.03 6.55 41.21
N VAL A 157 27.11 7.32 41.09
CA VAL A 157 28.32 7.15 41.93
C VAL A 157 28.11 7.43 43.42
N ASN A 158 27.00 8.07 43.81
CA ASN A 158 26.63 8.42 45.18
C ASN A 158 25.56 7.48 45.78
N ASP A 159 25.22 6.38 45.09
CA ASP A 159 24.12 5.47 45.45
C ASP A 159 22.75 6.15 45.45
N HIS A 160 22.56 7.10 44.53
CA HIS A 160 21.26 7.67 44.20
C HIS A 160 20.63 6.94 43.02
N PHE A 161 19.31 6.72 43.09
CA PHE A 161 18.57 6.18 41.95
C PHE A 161 18.68 7.13 40.75
N ILE A 162 19.01 6.57 39.59
CA ILE A 162 19.04 7.26 38.30
C ILE A 162 17.64 7.12 37.70
N GLU A 163 16.92 8.24 37.58
CA GLU A 163 15.62 8.25 36.92
C GLU A 163 15.77 7.82 35.44
N PRO A 164 14.88 6.95 34.94
CA PRO A 164 14.90 6.60 33.54
C PRO A 164 14.52 7.81 32.69
N GLU A 165 15.32 8.10 31.68
CA GLU A 165 15.09 9.17 30.71
C GLU A 165 15.06 8.57 29.30
N ILE A 166 14.37 9.25 28.39
CA ILE A 166 14.46 8.95 26.95
C ILE A 166 15.82 9.45 26.46
N ASP A 167 16.63 8.56 25.89
CA ASP A 167 17.95 8.93 25.40
C ASP A 167 17.89 9.71 24.08
N CYS A 168 19.02 10.33 23.69
CA CYS A 168 19.06 11.16 22.49
C CYS A 168 18.79 10.40 21.18
N PHE A 169 19.00 9.07 21.13
CA PHE A 169 18.65 8.26 19.96
C PHE A 169 17.17 7.94 19.92
N GLN A 170 16.55 7.72 21.07
CA GLN A 170 15.10 7.59 21.20
C GLN A 170 14.39 8.91 20.89
N GLU A 171 14.98 10.05 21.24
CA GLU A 171 14.47 11.36 20.83
C GLU A 171 14.43 11.55 19.31
N MET A 172 15.36 10.93 18.56
CA MET A 172 15.31 10.89 17.09
C MET A 172 14.18 10.00 16.53
N MET A 173 13.46 9.29 17.38
CA MET A 173 12.31 8.47 17.03
C MET A 173 10.99 9.12 17.47
N SER A 174 11.02 10.29 18.10
CA SER A 174 9.85 10.97 18.68
C SER A 174 8.90 11.59 17.65
N LEU A 175 7.70 11.99 18.11
CA LEU A 175 6.76 12.79 17.30
C LEU A 175 7.40 14.11 16.88
N GLU A 176 8.10 14.79 17.79
CA GLU A 176 8.78 16.05 17.52
C GLU A 176 9.85 15.89 16.43
N HIS A 177 10.59 14.78 16.44
CA HIS A 177 11.51 14.49 15.35
C HIS A 177 10.77 14.24 14.02
N ALA A 178 9.67 13.49 14.05
CA ALA A 178 8.85 13.24 12.86
C ALA A 178 8.35 14.55 12.22
N GLU A 179 8.03 15.58 13.02
CA GLU A 179 7.68 16.92 12.51
C GLU A 179 8.83 17.56 11.71
N THR A 180 10.07 17.42 12.17
CA THR A 180 11.25 17.90 11.41
C THR A 180 11.43 17.19 10.06
N MET A 181 10.80 16.03 9.90
CA MET A 181 10.83 15.21 8.69
C MET A 181 9.56 15.32 7.85
N GLN A 182 8.71 16.32 8.10
CA GLN A 182 7.39 16.47 7.47
C GLN A 182 7.40 16.31 5.95
N ASP A 183 8.33 16.96 5.24
CA ASP A 183 8.39 16.87 3.77
C ASP A 183 8.65 15.44 3.29
N LYS A 184 9.53 14.73 3.99
CA LYS A 184 9.88 13.34 3.67
C LYS A 184 8.73 12.38 3.97
N LEU A 185 8.03 12.60 5.08
CA LEU A 185 6.85 11.81 5.44
C LEU A 185 5.68 12.10 4.49
N SER A 186 5.52 13.35 4.07
CA SER A 186 4.56 13.77 3.04
C SER A 186 4.84 13.05 1.72
N TYR A 187 6.10 12.97 1.29
CA TYR A 187 6.50 12.22 0.10
C TYR A 187 6.18 10.72 0.20
N PHE A 188 6.49 10.08 1.34
CA PHE A 188 6.14 8.67 1.55
C PHE A 188 4.64 8.43 1.52
N ARG A 189 3.86 9.36 2.08
CA ARG A 189 2.39 9.27 2.09
C ARG A 189 1.80 9.51 0.71
N ASN A 190 2.07 10.67 0.12
CA ASN A 190 1.31 11.16 -1.03
C ASN A 190 1.87 10.62 -2.34
N ASP A 191 3.18 10.71 -2.54
CA ASP A 191 3.80 10.34 -3.82
C ASP A 191 4.06 8.83 -3.92
N LEU A 192 4.53 8.20 -2.84
CA LEU A 192 4.80 6.76 -2.86
C LEU A 192 3.55 5.94 -2.62
N MET A 193 2.96 6.06 -1.42
CA MET A 193 1.86 5.19 -0.98
C MET A 193 0.57 5.47 -1.74
N LEU A 194 -0.01 6.67 -1.59
CA LEU A 194 -1.28 7.02 -2.23
C LEU A 194 -1.14 7.14 -3.75
N GLY A 195 -0.04 7.72 -4.23
CA GLY A 195 0.28 7.79 -5.64
C GLY A 195 0.34 6.40 -6.27
N GLY A 196 1.12 5.48 -5.69
CA GLY A 196 1.21 4.09 -6.17
C GLY A 196 -0.16 3.39 -6.20
N LEU A 197 -0.95 3.52 -5.13
CA LEU A 197 -2.31 2.95 -5.07
C LEU A 197 -3.24 3.51 -6.14
N ARG A 198 -3.21 4.82 -6.40
CA ARG A 198 -4.04 5.45 -7.43
C ARG A 198 -3.72 4.90 -8.82
N TYR A 199 -2.43 4.79 -9.15
CA TYR A 199 -2.00 4.19 -10.41
C TYR A 199 -2.38 2.72 -10.52
N GLN A 200 -2.13 1.93 -9.47
CA GLN A 200 -2.50 0.52 -9.45
C GLN A 200 -4.01 0.32 -9.63
N ASN A 201 -4.83 1.08 -8.91
CA ASN A 201 -6.29 1.03 -9.04
C ASN A 201 -6.75 1.39 -10.45
N ALA A 202 -6.11 2.38 -11.10
CA ALA A 202 -6.41 2.74 -12.47
C ALA A 202 -6.09 1.60 -13.45
N TYR A 203 -4.94 0.93 -13.31
CA TYR A 203 -4.61 -0.23 -14.13
C TYR A 203 -5.58 -1.39 -13.93
N ASN A 204 -5.86 -1.76 -12.68
CA ASN A 204 -6.82 -2.82 -12.37
C ASN A 204 -8.20 -2.51 -12.95
N LYS A 205 -8.70 -1.28 -12.77
CA LYS A 205 -9.99 -0.87 -13.31
C LYS A 205 -10.01 -0.89 -14.84
N LEU A 206 -8.92 -0.48 -15.49
CA LEU A 206 -8.83 -0.57 -16.94
C LEU A 206 -8.85 -2.03 -17.41
N PHE A 207 -8.17 -2.95 -16.72
CA PHE A 207 -8.25 -4.38 -17.04
C PHE A 207 -9.66 -4.94 -16.89
N GLU A 208 -10.40 -4.57 -15.84
CA GLU A 208 -11.81 -4.94 -15.68
C GLU A 208 -12.67 -4.42 -16.85
N LEU A 209 -12.50 -3.16 -17.25
CA LEU A 209 -13.25 -2.59 -18.36
C LEU A 209 -12.90 -3.22 -19.72
N ILE A 210 -11.65 -3.60 -19.92
CA ILE A 210 -11.23 -4.34 -21.12
C ILE A 210 -11.85 -5.74 -21.10
N ALA A 211 -11.82 -6.43 -19.95
CA ALA A 211 -12.41 -7.76 -19.79
C ALA A 211 -13.89 -7.77 -20.20
N ASP A 212 -14.64 -6.77 -19.73
CA ASP A 212 -16.03 -6.55 -20.11
C ASP A 212 -16.17 -6.25 -21.61
N ARG A 213 -15.30 -5.41 -22.17
CA ARG A 213 -15.35 -5.01 -23.59
C ARG A 213 -15.07 -6.17 -24.56
N ILE A 214 -14.16 -7.06 -24.23
CA ILE A 214 -13.78 -8.19 -25.10
C ILE A 214 -14.56 -9.46 -24.78
N ASP A 215 -15.42 -9.43 -23.76
CA ASP A 215 -16.20 -10.58 -23.25
C ASP A 215 -15.30 -11.75 -22.80
N ILE A 216 -14.23 -11.43 -22.07
CA ILE A 216 -13.31 -12.42 -21.48
C ILE A 216 -13.10 -12.05 -20.00
N PRO A 217 -13.99 -12.49 -19.09
CA PRO A 217 -13.88 -12.19 -17.66
C PRO A 217 -12.54 -12.61 -17.06
N GLU A 218 -11.94 -13.70 -17.54
CA GLU A 218 -10.65 -14.21 -17.06
C GLU A 218 -9.47 -13.26 -17.35
N PHE A 219 -9.67 -12.23 -18.19
CA PHE A 219 -8.67 -11.20 -18.45
C PHE A 219 -8.29 -10.41 -17.18
N THR A 220 -9.15 -10.39 -16.15
CA THR A 220 -8.82 -9.79 -14.86
C THR A 220 -7.72 -10.53 -14.10
N VAL A 221 -7.25 -11.69 -14.60
CA VAL A 221 -6.06 -12.37 -14.04
C VAL A 221 -4.82 -11.47 -14.03
N PHE A 222 -4.75 -10.49 -14.94
CA PHE A 222 -3.63 -9.55 -15.01
C PHE A 222 -3.68 -8.46 -13.92
N CYS A 223 -4.79 -8.34 -13.18
CA CYS A 223 -4.91 -7.41 -12.07
C CYS A 223 -3.92 -7.74 -10.95
N THR A 224 -3.41 -6.70 -10.29
CA THR A 224 -2.54 -6.83 -9.13
C THR A 224 -3.37 -6.79 -7.85
N ASP A 225 -3.23 -7.78 -6.97
CA ASP A 225 -3.93 -7.80 -5.68
C ASP A 225 -3.53 -6.60 -4.80
N THR A 226 -4.53 -5.93 -4.25
CA THR A 226 -4.41 -4.76 -3.35
C THR A 226 -4.99 -5.03 -1.96
N GLN A 227 -5.68 -6.15 -1.75
CA GLN A 227 -6.49 -6.37 -0.55
C GLN A 227 -5.65 -6.36 0.72
N GLU A 228 -4.46 -6.96 0.68
CA GLU A 228 -3.55 -6.97 1.82
C GLU A 228 -3.13 -5.55 2.21
N LEU A 229 -2.70 -4.74 1.24
CA LEU A 229 -2.28 -3.36 1.50
C LEU A 229 -3.46 -2.53 2.03
N ILE A 230 -4.65 -2.65 1.45
CA ILE A 230 -5.85 -1.97 1.93
C ILE A 230 -6.16 -2.36 3.39
N SER A 231 -6.03 -3.65 3.74
CA SER A 231 -6.18 -4.11 5.12
C SER A 231 -5.14 -3.48 6.04
N GLN A 232 -3.88 -3.44 5.62
CA GLN A 232 -2.78 -2.84 6.37
C GLN A 232 -2.98 -1.32 6.59
N LEU A 233 -3.56 -0.60 5.62
CA LEU A 233 -3.90 0.81 5.80
C LEU A 233 -5.02 1.03 6.82
N LYS A 234 -6.01 0.12 6.87
CA LYS A 234 -7.02 0.14 7.94
C LYS A 234 -6.37 -0.08 9.31
N ASP A 235 -5.40 -0.98 9.39
CA ASP A 235 -4.64 -1.23 10.62
C ASP A 235 -3.81 -0.02 11.05
N LEU A 236 -3.17 0.65 10.10
CA LEU A 236 -2.43 1.89 10.34
C LEU A 236 -3.35 2.97 10.93
N ASN A 237 -4.55 3.15 10.37
CA ASN A 237 -5.54 4.09 10.90
C ASN A 237 -5.94 3.75 12.34
N ARG A 238 -6.18 2.47 12.63
CA ARG A 238 -6.49 1.98 13.99
C ARG A 238 -5.33 2.22 14.96
N GLN A 239 -4.11 1.94 14.53
CA GLN A 239 -2.91 2.16 15.35
C GLN A 239 -2.70 3.65 15.64
N ARG A 240 -2.93 4.53 14.65
CA ARG A 240 -2.87 5.97 14.85
C ARG A 240 -3.89 6.48 15.86
N GLU A 241 -5.11 5.94 15.84
CA GLU A 241 -6.14 6.25 16.84
C GLU A 241 -5.73 5.78 18.24
N ALA A 242 -5.18 4.56 18.35
CA ALA A 242 -4.67 4.04 19.62
C ALA A 242 -3.53 4.91 20.17
N MET A 243 -2.62 5.38 19.31
CA MET A 243 -1.50 6.24 19.69
C MET A 243 -1.95 7.56 20.33
N GLU A 244 -3.10 8.12 19.95
CA GLU A 244 -3.63 9.34 20.58
C GLU A 244 -3.89 9.16 22.09
N ASN A 245 -4.26 7.94 22.50
CA ASN A 245 -4.46 7.59 23.91
C ASN A 245 -3.15 7.30 24.65
N GLU A 246 -2.02 7.22 23.95
CA GLU A 246 -0.70 6.88 24.50
C GLU A 246 0.25 8.08 24.57
N ILE A 247 -0.12 9.23 23.99
CA ILE A 247 0.66 10.47 24.08
C ILE A 247 0.95 10.80 25.54
N ALA A 248 2.23 11.08 25.81
CA ALA A 248 2.74 11.46 27.13
C ALA A 248 2.78 12.99 27.28
N GLY A 249 2.83 13.46 28.52
CA GLY A 249 2.90 14.88 28.87
C GLY A 249 1.56 15.49 29.28
N GLU A 250 1.60 16.75 29.71
CA GLU A 250 0.44 17.52 30.17
C GLU A 250 0.43 18.93 29.56
N GLY A 251 -0.74 19.57 29.53
CA GLY A 251 -0.87 20.97 29.10
C GLY A 251 -0.40 21.21 27.66
N GLU A 252 0.45 22.21 27.48
CA GLU A 252 0.93 22.66 26.15
C GLU A 252 1.75 21.58 25.41
N GLU A 253 2.50 20.76 26.14
CA GLU A 253 3.30 19.67 25.55
C GLU A 253 2.40 18.60 24.92
N TYR A 254 1.38 18.16 25.66
CA TYR A 254 0.38 17.20 25.19
C TYR A 254 -0.34 17.71 23.94
N GLU A 255 -0.81 18.95 23.96
CA GLU A 255 -1.50 19.56 22.83
C GLU A 255 -0.60 19.70 21.60
N ASN A 256 0.69 20.03 21.79
CA ASN A 256 1.65 20.08 20.70
C ASN A 256 1.88 18.69 20.07
N LYS A 257 2.09 17.65 20.86
CA LYS A 257 2.25 16.27 20.35
C LYS A 257 1.00 15.79 19.62
N LYS A 258 -0.18 16.09 20.16
CA LYS A 258 -1.46 15.77 19.51
C LYS A 258 -1.61 16.47 18.15
N ARG A 259 -1.23 17.75 18.07
CA ARG A 259 -1.17 18.50 16.81
C ARG A 259 -0.22 17.83 15.82
N ILE A 260 0.99 17.46 16.24
CA ILE A 260 1.98 16.79 15.39
C ILE A 260 1.44 15.46 14.86
N LEU A 261 0.88 14.60 15.72
CA LEU A 261 0.28 13.32 15.32
C LEU A 261 -0.79 13.54 14.24
N SER A 262 -1.65 14.54 14.42
CA SER A 262 -2.75 14.84 13.49
C SER A 262 -2.27 15.41 12.15
N LEU A 263 -1.17 16.17 12.16
CA LEU A 263 -0.57 16.77 10.97
C LEU A 263 0.22 15.74 10.15
N ILE A 264 1.08 14.98 10.82
CA ILE A 264 2.07 14.11 10.18
C ILE A 264 1.46 12.75 9.81
N PHE A 265 0.69 12.15 10.73
CA PHE A 265 0.08 10.84 10.56
C PHE A 265 -1.45 10.98 10.42
N ARG A 266 -1.90 11.89 9.57
CA ARG A 266 -3.33 12.07 9.27
C ARG A 266 -3.93 10.72 8.81
N PRO A 267 -5.12 10.34 9.31
CA PRO A 267 -5.85 9.17 8.82
C PRO A 267 -5.95 9.15 7.30
N ILE A 268 -5.86 7.96 6.74
CA ILE A 268 -5.97 7.72 5.31
C ILE A 268 -7.44 7.48 5.00
N ASP A 269 -8.01 8.35 4.17
CA ASP A 269 -9.33 8.15 3.59
C ASP A 269 -9.20 7.18 2.40
N LEU A 270 -9.76 5.99 2.57
CA LEU A 270 -9.72 4.95 1.53
C LEU A 270 -10.77 5.21 0.45
N ASP A 271 -11.81 5.98 0.74
CA ASP A 271 -12.85 6.30 -0.23
C ASP A 271 -12.28 7.24 -1.31
N GLU A 272 -11.33 8.12 -0.95
CA GLU A 272 -10.57 8.96 -1.89
C GLU A 272 -9.73 8.16 -2.92
N LEU A 273 -9.48 6.87 -2.68
CA LEU A 273 -8.76 6.00 -3.62
C LEU A 273 -9.68 5.32 -4.63
N THR A 274 -11.00 5.47 -4.46
CA THR A 274 -12.00 4.89 -5.36
C THR A 274 -12.10 5.75 -6.62
N ILE A 275 -12.12 5.09 -7.77
CA ILE A 275 -12.33 5.75 -9.05
C ILE A 275 -13.82 6.07 -9.18
N SER A 276 -14.16 7.33 -9.46
CA SER A 276 -15.55 7.76 -9.65
C SER A 276 -16.21 7.11 -10.86
N GLU A 277 -17.49 6.76 -10.74
CA GLU A 277 -18.31 6.21 -11.84
C GLU A 277 -18.30 7.08 -13.10
N GLU A 278 -18.26 8.42 -12.96
CA GLU A 278 -18.15 9.34 -14.10
C GLU A 278 -16.95 9.02 -15.01
N LYS A 279 -15.78 8.74 -14.41
CA LYS A 279 -14.56 8.38 -15.16
C LYS A 279 -14.65 6.98 -15.75
N ILE A 280 -15.26 6.06 -15.02
CA ILE A 280 -15.47 4.68 -15.47
C ILE A 280 -16.33 4.68 -16.73
N GLU A 281 -17.41 5.49 -16.76
CA GLU A 281 -18.27 5.59 -17.93
C GLU A 281 -17.60 6.28 -19.13
N ILE A 282 -16.77 7.31 -18.89
CA ILE A 282 -15.97 7.91 -19.98
C ILE A 282 -15.07 6.85 -20.61
N VAL A 283 -14.31 6.10 -19.82
CA VAL A 283 -13.39 5.07 -20.32
C VAL A 283 -14.16 3.93 -20.99
N ARG A 284 -15.28 3.50 -20.41
CA ARG A 284 -16.17 2.49 -21.01
C ARG A 284 -16.68 2.94 -22.38
N SER A 285 -17.05 4.22 -22.51
CA SER A 285 -17.50 4.79 -23.77
C SER A 285 -16.40 4.80 -24.83
N GLU A 286 -15.18 5.18 -24.46
CA GLU A 286 -14.02 5.16 -25.37
C GLU A 286 -13.71 3.73 -25.84
N LEU A 287 -13.77 2.76 -24.93
CA LEU A 287 -13.49 1.36 -25.23
C LEU A 287 -14.47 0.71 -26.24
N PHE A 288 -15.62 1.32 -26.55
CA PHE A 288 -16.49 0.80 -27.61
C PHE A 288 -15.77 0.72 -28.96
N ASP A 289 -14.93 1.71 -29.27
CA ASP A 289 -14.10 1.70 -30.47
C ASP A 289 -12.86 0.82 -30.25
N LEU A 290 -12.77 -0.28 -31.01
CA LEU A 290 -11.66 -1.24 -30.90
C LEU A 290 -10.30 -0.60 -31.22
N SER A 291 -10.28 0.44 -32.07
CA SER A 291 -9.06 1.14 -32.47
C SER A 291 -8.35 1.87 -31.33
N VAL A 292 -9.03 2.05 -30.19
CA VAL A 292 -8.45 2.61 -28.95
C VAL A 292 -7.30 1.77 -28.42
N PHE A 293 -7.33 0.44 -28.64
CA PHE A 293 -6.24 -0.47 -28.26
C PHE A 293 -4.91 -0.11 -28.92
N ARG A 294 -4.97 0.47 -30.13
CA ARG A 294 -3.78 0.91 -30.89
C ARG A 294 -3.32 2.32 -30.52
N THR A 295 -4.23 3.20 -30.08
CA THR A 295 -4.00 4.65 -30.16
C THR A 295 -4.02 5.37 -28.81
N SER A 296 -4.74 4.86 -27.81
CA SER A 296 -5.10 5.70 -26.65
C SER A 296 -5.11 5.00 -25.28
N MET A 297 -4.61 3.77 -25.16
CA MET A 297 -4.64 3.03 -23.87
C MET A 297 -4.01 3.77 -22.69
N ASN A 298 -2.90 4.49 -22.91
CA ASN A 298 -2.27 5.30 -21.85
C ASN A 298 -3.09 6.55 -21.47
N GLU A 299 -3.87 7.09 -22.39
CA GLU A 299 -4.78 8.21 -22.10
C GLU A 299 -5.95 7.75 -21.23
N LEU A 300 -6.45 6.52 -21.43
CA LEU A 300 -7.49 5.95 -20.57
C LEU A 300 -7.05 5.88 -19.11
N ILE A 301 -5.80 5.49 -18.85
CA ILE A 301 -5.23 5.51 -17.49
C ILE A 301 -5.23 6.93 -16.92
N LYS A 302 -4.85 7.94 -17.71
CA LYS A 302 -4.87 9.35 -17.26
C LYS A 302 -6.28 9.84 -16.95
N ILE A 303 -7.29 9.42 -17.70
CA ILE A 303 -8.68 9.74 -17.41
C ILE A 303 -9.07 9.18 -16.03
N LEU A 304 -8.77 7.91 -15.77
CA LEU A 304 -9.05 7.27 -14.48
C LEU A 304 -8.33 7.98 -13.31
N LEU A 305 -7.11 8.46 -13.55
CA LEU A 305 -6.29 9.15 -12.55
C LEU A 305 -6.67 10.60 -12.29
N SER A 306 -7.15 11.33 -13.31
CA SER A 306 -7.34 12.77 -13.24
C SER A 306 -8.23 13.19 -12.07
N ASP A 307 -7.69 13.86 -11.04
CA ASP A 307 -8.54 14.49 -10.03
C ASP A 307 -9.35 15.61 -10.71
N ARG A 308 -10.62 15.78 -10.34
CA ARG A 308 -11.39 16.97 -10.72
C ARG A 308 -10.54 18.18 -10.32
N ARG A 309 -9.99 18.89 -11.31
CA ARG A 309 -9.76 20.31 -11.13
C ARG A 309 -11.13 20.95 -11.26
N GLU A 310 -11.82 21.08 -10.13
CA GLU A 310 -12.78 22.17 -9.96
C GLU A 310 -12.03 23.48 -9.70
#